data_AF-A0A970HJ59-F1
#
_entry.id   AF-A0A970HJ59-F1
#
_cell.length_a   1.000
_cell.length_b   1.000
_cell.length_c   1.000
_cell.angle_alpha   90.00
_cell.angle_beta   90.00
_cell.angle_gamma   90.00
#
_symmetry.space_group_name_H-M   'P 1'
#
loop_
_entity.id
_entity.type
_entity.pdbx_description
1 polymer ?
#
loop_
_entity_poly.entity_id
_entity_poly.type
_entity_poly.pdbx_seq_one_letter_code
_entity_poly.pdbx_strand_id
1 'polypeptide(L)'
;MLRTGGFLARLASSLTKTREAFVEKITHVISRRTVIDESLYEELEEILIQADVGMPTTLRLIEAVRSRIRRERVKDPNAVYDMLKEEMRRILEEGSAPLVQTDRTKPLVYLMVGVNGTGKTTSIAKLANRFKNEGRHVMLCAGDTFRAAAIDQLEVWAQRIGVDLIKQQVGSDPAAVAFDSIQAAKARGTDVLLIDTAGRLQTKTPLMQELAKINRVITRELGREPHEVLLVLDATTGQNGISQARLFSEAIPVSGVILTKLDGTAKGGVILAIASEVGLPVKLIGIGEGMDDLRDFDPQAFVDALFEGREI
;
A
#
# COMPACT_ATOMS: atom_id res chain seq x y z
N MET A 1 -21.09 -15.81 2.83
CA MET A 1 -21.61 -15.08 1.65
C MET A 1 -22.08 -13.64 1.92
N LEU A 2 -22.38 -13.21 3.16
CA LEU A 2 -22.85 -11.83 3.44
C LEU A 2 -21.75 -10.77 3.72
N ARG A 3 -20.47 -11.14 3.84
CA ARG A 3 -19.37 -10.19 4.15
C ARG A 3 -18.76 -9.51 2.92
N THR A 4 -18.80 -10.16 1.76
CA THR A 4 -18.17 -9.67 0.52
C THR A 4 -18.89 -8.45 -0.07
N GLY A 5 -20.22 -8.42 -0.04
CA GLY A 5 -21.01 -7.27 -0.53
C GLY A 5 -20.79 -5.99 0.29
N GLY A 6 -20.63 -6.11 1.61
CA GLY A 6 -20.34 -4.96 2.47
C GLY A 6 -18.92 -4.40 2.28
N PHE A 7 -17.94 -5.25 1.96
CA PHE A 7 -16.57 -4.81 1.67
C PHE A 7 -16.48 -4.11 0.31
N LEU A 8 -17.01 -4.72 -0.76
CA LEU A 8 -16.99 -4.12 -2.09
C LEU A 8 -17.69 -2.76 -2.09
N ALA A 9 -18.85 -2.64 -1.43
CA ALA A 9 -19.55 -1.36 -1.31
C ALA A 9 -18.72 -0.30 -0.58
N ARG A 10 -17.99 -0.66 0.49
CA ARG A 10 -17.09 0.28 1.18
C ARG A 10 -15.87 0.66 0.33
N LEU A 11 -15.28 -0.30 -0.38
CA LEU A 11 -14.17 -0.07 -1.28
C LEU A 11 -14.60 0.87 -2.41
N ALA A 12 -15.72 0.60 -3.06
CA ALA A 12 -16.29 1.45 -4.10
C ALA A 12 -16.62 2.86 -3.57
N SER A 13 -17.19 2.95 -2.36
CA SER A 13 -17.41 4.23 -1.69
C SER A 13 -16.10 4.99 -1.49
N SER A 14 -15.02 4.33 -1.08
CA SER A 14 -13.71 4.96 -0.91
C SER A 14 -13.10 5.42 -2.24
N LEU A 15 -13.38 4.71 -3.34
CA LEU A 15 -12.84 5.03 -4.67
C LEU A 15 -13.69 6.03 -5.47
N THR A 16 -14.81 6.52 -4.93
CA THR A 16 -15.77 7.39 -5.64
C THR A 16 -15.09 8.55 -6.38
N LYS A 17 -14.24 9.32 -5.71
CA LYS A 17 -13.52 10.45 -6.31
C LYS A 17 -12.57 10.04 -7.43
N THR A 18 -11.91 8.89 -7.27
CA THR A 18 -11.03 8.35 -8.32
C THR A 18 -11.87 7.90 -9.51
N ARG A 19 -12.97 7.19 -9.27
CA ARG A 19 -13.91 6.76 -10.31
C ARG A 19 -14.46 7.95 -11.10
N GLU A 20 -14.84 9.03 -10.43
CA GLU A 20 -15.31 10.28 -11.04
C GLU A 20 -14.24 10.92 -11.93
N ALA A 21 -13.00 11.00 -11.45
CA ALA A 21 -11.91 11.63 -12.20
C ALA A 21 -11.39 10.78 -13.38
N PHE A 22 -11.55 9.45 -13.30
CA PHE A 22 -10.89 8.49 -14.19
C PHE A 22 -11.90 7.72 -15.07
N VAL A 23 -12.79 6.94 -14.46
CA VAL A 23 -13.67 6.01 -15.18
C VAL A 23 -14.75 6.75 -15.98
N GLU A 24 -15.32 7.84 -15.45
CA GLU A 24 -16.34 8.58 -16.20
C GLU A 24 -15.77 9.20 -17.46
N LYS A 25 -14.56 9.76 -17.37
CA LYS A 25 -13.88 10.37 -18.52
C LYS A 25 -13.58 9.32 -19.59
N ILE A 26 -13.07 8.15 -19.21
CA ILE A 26 -12.83 7.03 -20.13
C ILE A 26 -14.14 6.60 -20.79
N THR A 27 -15.19 6.39 -20.00
CA THR A 27 -16.51 5.98 -20.50
C THR A 27 -17.05 6.99 -21.52
N HIS A 28 -16.94 8.28 -21.22
CA HIS A 28 -17.39 9.37 -22.09
C HIS A 28 -16.57 9.43 -23.39
N VAL A 29 -15.25 9.25 -23.31
CA VAL A 29 -14.36 9.25 -24.47
C VAL A 29 -14.64 8.05 -25.39
N ILE A 30 -14.91 6.87 -24.82
CA ILE A 30 -15.18 5.66 -25.60
C ILE A 30 -16.57 5.73 -26.25
N SER A 31 -17.61 6.07 -25.48
CA SER A 31 -19.00 6.06 -25.95
C SER A 31 -19.30 7.06 -27.08
N ARG A 32 -18.50 8.14 -27.23
CA ARG A 32 -18.64 9.11 -28.31
C ARG A 32 -17.93 8.72 -29.62
N ARG A 33 -17.18 7.61 -29.63
CA ARG A 33 -16.36 7.18 -30.76
C ARG A 33 -17.08 6.12 -31.57
N THR A 34 -16.96 6.21 -32.89
CA THR A 34 -17.49 5.21 -33.83
C THR A 34 -16.40 4.32 -34.43
N VAL A 35 -15.14 4.73 -34.26
CA VAL A 35 -13.95 4.04 -34.77
C VAL A 35 -12.84 4.09 -33.73
N ILE A 36 -11.97 3.10 -33.77
CA ILE A 36 -10.74 3.04 -32.98
C ILE A 36 -9.61 3.68 -33.82
N ASP A 37 -9.21 4.90 -33.47
CA ASP A 37 -8.16 5.66 -34.15
C ASP A 37 -7.07 6.16 -33.17
N GLU A 38 -6.03 6.81 -33.68
CA GLU A 38 -4.94 7.32 -32.83
C GLU A 38 -5.42 8.37 -31.82
N SER A 39 -6.42 9.18 -32.18
CA SER A 39 -6.94 10.21 -31.29
C SER A 39 -7.70 9.63 -30.09
N LEU A 40 -8.31 8.44 -30.22
CA LEU A 40 -8.86 7.72 -29.06
C LEU A 40 -7.74 7.34 -28.08
N TYR A 41 -6.62 6.80 -28.57
CA TYR A 41 -5.51 6.40 -27.70
C TYR A 41 -4.86 7.60 -27.01
N GLU A 42 -4.67 8.72 -27.71
CA GLU A 42 -4.14 9.97 -27.16
C GLU A 42 -5.03 10.52 -26.02
N GLU A 43 -6.36 10.51 -26.19
CA GLU A 43 -7.27 10.95 -25.14
C GLU A 43 -7.28 10.02 -23.93
N LEU A 44 -7.20 8.70 -24.14
CA LEU A 44 -7.10 7.73 -23.05
C LEU A 44 -5.79 7.90 -22.27
N GLU A 45 -4.68 8.14 -22.99
CA GLU A 45 -3.38 8.45 -22.40
C GLU A 45 -3.45 9.71 -21.52
N GLU A 46 -4.06 10.79 -22.02
CA GLU A 46 -4.21 12.03 -21.25
C GLU A 46 -5.00 11.79 -19.94
N ILE A 47 -6.11 11.04 -20.01
CA ILE A 47 -6.92 10.71 -18.83
C ILE A 47 -6.13 9.89 -17.81
N LEU A 48 -5.40 8.86 -18.26
CA LEU A 48 -4.57 8.01 -17.40
C LEU A 48 -3.48 8.82 -16.68
N ILE A 49 -2.82 9.73 -17.38
CA ILE A 49 -1.80 10.62 -16.80
C ILE A 49 -2.42 11.57 -15.77
N GLN A 50 -3.56 12.20 -16.10
CA GLN A 50 -4.27 13.09 -15.17
C GLN A 50 -4.73 12.37 -13.90
N ALA A 51 -4.97 11.05 -13.98
CA ALA A 51 -5.35 10.20 -12.85
C ALA A 51 -4.15 9.70 -12.01
N ASP A 52 -2.94 10.24 -12.24
CA ASP A 52 -1.69 9.87 -11.56
C ASP A 52 -1.19 8.43 -11.82
N VAL A 53 -1.61 7.80 -12.92
CA VAL A 53 -1.08 6.48 -13.36
C VAL A 53 0.40 6.55 -13.75
N GLY A 54 0.89 7.73 -14.13
CA GLY A 54 2.27 7.94 -14.55
C GLY A 54 2.51 7.55 -16.01
N MET A 55 3.46 8.23 -16.65
CA MET A 55 3.75 8.08 -18.07
C MET A 55 4.16 6.64 -18.45
N PRO A 56 5.12 5.99 -17.77
CA PRO A 56 5.56 4.66 -18.17
C PRO A 56 4.45 3.61 -18.12
N THR A 57 3.65 3.64 -17.05
CA THR A 57 2.53 2.72 -16.86
C THR A 57 1.39 2.99 -17.83
N THR A 58 1.12 4.27 -18.14
CA THR A 58 0.13 4.65 -19.14
C THR A 58 0.50 4.13 -20.53
N LEU A 59 1.74 4.35 -20.97
CA LEU A 59 2.21 3.86 -22.27
C LEU A 59 2.15 2.33 -22.36
N ARG A 60 2.51 1.64 -21.26
CA ARG A 60 2.38 0.19 -21.15
C ARG A 60 0.94 -0.27 -21.33
N LEU A 61 -0.01 0.35 -20.63
CA LEU A 61 -1.45 0.04 -20.73
C LEU A 61 -1.97 0.25 -22.15
N ILE A 62 -1.72 1.42 -22.75
CA ILE A 62 -2.20 1.76 -24.08
C ILE A 62 -1.61 0.83 -25.14
N GLU A 63 -0.32 0.54 -25.10
CA GLU A 63 0.30 -0.34 -26.08
C GLU A 63 -0.18 -1.79 -25.96
N ALA A 64 -0.45 -2.28 -24.74
CA ALA A 64 -1.04 -3.61 -24.53
C ALA A 64 -2.45 -3.70 -25.12
N VAL A 65 -3.29 -2.68 -24.89
CA VAL A 65 -4.64 -2.58 -25.47
C VAL A 65 -4.57 -2.50 -27.00
N ARG A 66 -3.71 -1.63 -27.55
CA ARG A 66 -3.52 -1.46 -29.01
C ARG A 66 -3.06 -2.75 -29.68
N SER A 67 -2.10 -3.44 -29.06
CA SER A 67 -1.61 -4.74 -29.52
C SER A 67 -2.70 -5.80 -29.51
N ARG A 68 -3.56 -5.81 -28.48
CA ARG A 68 -4.72 -6.71 -28.40
C ARG A 68 -5.75 -6.43 -29.48
N ILE A 69 -6.12 -5.17 -29.69
CA ILE A 69 -7.07 -4.75 -30.73
C ILE A 69 -6.60 -5.20 -32.12
N ARG A 70 -5.32 -5.02 -32.44
CA ARG A 70 -4.72 -5.47 -33.71
C ARG A 70 -4.78 -6.99 -33.86
N ARG A 71 -4.43 -7.73 -32.81
CA ARG A 71 -4.42 -9.20 -32.81
C ARG A 71 -5.82 -9.78 -32.96
N GLU A 72 -6.80 -9.22 -32.25
CA GLU A 72 -8.19 -9.70 -32.21
C GLU A 72 -9.08 -9.05 -33.28
N ARG A 73 -8.52 -8.11 -34.07
CA ARG A 73 -9.22 -7.36 -35.13
C ARG A 73 -10.49 -6.66 -34.65
N VAL A 74 -10.43 -6.12 -33.43
CA VAL A 74 -11.54 -5.45 -32.77
C VAL A 74 -11.84 -4.14 -33.50
N LYS A 75 -13.12 -3.91 -33.77
CA LYS A 75 -13.58 -2.69 -34.47
C LYS A 75 -14.49 -1.82 -33.62
N ASP A 76 -15.12 -2.42 -32.61
CA ASP A 76 -16.04 -1.74 -31.71
C ASP A 76 -15.27 -0.98 -30.62
N PRO A 77 -15.36 0.35 -30.56
CA PRO A 77 -14.74 1.14 -29.50
C PRO A 77 -15.18 0.73 -28.09
N ASN A 78 -16.40 0.22 -27.90
CA ASN A 78 -16.88 -0.17 -26.57
C ASN A 78 -16.05 -1.31 -25.97
N ALA A 79 -15.54 -2.22 -26.80
CA ALA A 79 -14.65 -3.30 -26.36
C ALA A 79 -13.31 -2.79 -25.78
N VAL A 80 -12.91 -1.55 -26.07
CA VAL A 80 -11.69 -0.93 -25.50
C VAL A 80 -11.81 -0.77 -23.98
N TYR A 81 -13.03 -0.54 -23.49
CA TYR A 81 -13.30 -0.36 -22.06
C TYR A 81 -12.95 -1.63 -21.26
N ASP A 82 -13.49 -2.77 -21.69
CA ASP A 82 -13.23 -4.06 -21.05
C ASP A 82 -11.75 -4.46 -21.19
N MET A 83 -11.14 -4.19 -22.35
CA MET A 83 -9.71 -4.47 -22.55
C MET A 83 -8.82 -3.66 -21.61
N LEU A 84 -9.14 -2.37 -21.39
CA LEU A 84 -8.41 -1.53 -20.46
C LEU A 84 -8.61 -2.01 -19.02
N LYS A 85 -9.84 -2.34 -18.63
CA LYS A 85 -10.17 -2.90 -17.31
C LYS A 85 -9.37 -4.18 -17.04
N GLU A 86 -9.33 -5.09 -18.01
CA GLU A 86 -8.59 -6.36 -17.91
C GLU A 86 -7.08 -6.15 -17.81
N GLU A 87 -6.51 -5.21 -18.58
CA GLU A 87 -5.07 -4.93 -18.52
C GLU A 87 -4.67 -4.23 -17.22
N MET A 88 -5.51 -3.31 -16.70
CA MET A 88 -5.30 -2.72 -15.38
C MET A 88 -5.29 -3.79 -14.29
N ARG A 89 -6.24 -4.75 -14.33
CA ARG A 89 -6.25 -5.88 -13.41
C ARG A 89 -4.96 -6.67 -13.50
N ARG A 90 -4.51 -6.99 -14.71
CA ARG A 90 -3.29 -7.77 -14.92
C ARG A 90 -2.05 -7.09 -14.31
N ILE A 91 -1.88 -5.77 -14.52
CA ILE A 91 -0.78 -5.02 -13.91
C ILE A 91 -0.84 -5.10 -12.38
N LEU A 92 -2.04 -4.97 -11.80
CA LEU A 92 -2.22 -5.04 -10.35
C LEU A 92 -1.99 -6.45 -9.80
N GLU A 93 -2.38 -7.50 -10.53
CA GLU A 93 -2.09 -8.89 -10.18
C GLU A 93 -0.57 -9.14 -10.14
N GLU A 94 0.15 -8.71 -11.18
CA GLU A 94 1.61 -8.82 -11.25
C GLU A 94 2.32 -8.04 -10.15
N GLY A 95 1.78 -6.88 -9.75
CA GLY A 95 2.31 -6.01 -8.71
C GLY A 95 1.64 -6.15 -7.34
N SER A 96 1.04 -7.30 -7.04
CA SER A 96 0.44 -7.59 -5.74
C SER A 96 0.97 -8.88 -5.13
N ALA A 97 0.96 -8.95 -3.81
CA ALA A 97 1.25 -10.17 -3.08
C ALA A 97 0.50 -10.16 -1.75
N PRO A 98 0.12 -11.33 -1.21
CA PRO A 98 -0.45 -11.38 0.12
C PRO A 98 0.56 -10.88 1.17
N LEU A 99 0.02 -10.40 2.29
CA LEU A 99 0.81 -10.18 3.49
C LEU A 99 1.36 -11.53 3.97
N VAL A 100 2.67 -11.62 4.20
CA VAL A 100 3.30 -12.84 4.71
C VAL A 100 2.75 -13.14 6.10
N GLN A 101 2.15 -14.31 6.27
CA GLN A 101 1.72 -14.84 7.56
C GLN A 101 2.17 -16.29 7.64
N THR A 102 2.79 -16.69 8.76
CA THR A 102 3.22 -18.08 8.98
C THR A 102 3.29 -18.38 10.47
N ASP A 103 2.90 -19.60 10.85
CA ASP A 103 2.99 -20.05 12.24
C ASP A 103 4.27 -20.85 12.51
N ARG A 104 5.09 -21.07 11.47
CA ARG A 104 6.34 -21.86 11.57
C ARG A 104 7.45 -21.16 12.32
N THR A 105 7.42 -19.82 12.36
CA THR A 105 8.48 -18.99 12.94
C THR A 105 7.87 -17.87 13.76
N LYS A 106 8.21 -17.79 15.04
CA LYS A 106 7.74 -16.74 15.95
C LYS A 106 8.93 -16.02 16.61
N PRO A 107 8.84 -14.71 16.87
CA PRO A 107 7.76 -13.81 16.44
C PRO A 107 7.79 -13.56 14.92
N LEU A 108 6.61 -13.32 14.33
CA LEU A 108 6.47 -12.66 13.03
C LEU A 108 6.85 -11.19 13.21
N VAL A 109 7.87 -10.72 12.50
CA VAL A 109 8.37 -9.34 12.65
C VAL A 109 8.05 -8.52 11.40
N TYR A 110 7.31 -7.43 11.59
CA TYR A 110 6.98 -6.45 10.56
C TYR A 110 7.64 -5.12 10.92
N LEU A 111 8.52 -4.65 10.04
CA LEU A 111 9.16 -3.35 10.15
C LEU A 111 8.42 -2.35 9.25
N MET A 112 7.91 -1.27 9.85
CA MET A 112 7.09 -0.30 9.14
C MET A 112 7.92 0.93 8.82
N VAL A 113 8.07 1.24 7.54
CA VAL A 113 8.86 2.38 7.07
C VAL A 113 8.02 3.31 6.20
N GLY A 114 8.52 4.52 5.93
CA GLY A 114 7.82 5.54 5.15
C GLY A 114 7.88 6.92 5.78
N VAL A 115 7.34 7.92 5.10
CA VAL A 115 7.48 9.31 5.56
C VAL A 115 6.45 9.68 6.62
N ASN A 116 6.68 10.79 7.33
CA ASN A 116 5.72 11.29 8.30
C ASN A 116 4.40 11.68 7.62
N GLY A 117 3.28 11.41 8.28
CA GLY A 117 1.95 11.75 7.76
C GLY A 117 1.36 10.75 6.77
N THR A 118 2.09 9.71 6.33
CA THR A 118 1.54 8.64 5.46
C THR A 118 0.70 7.61 6.18
N GLY A 119 0.51 7.74 7.50
CA GLY A 119 -0.33 6.81 8.26
C GLY A 119 0.38 5.54 8.75
N LYS A 120 1.71 5.55 8.92
CA LYS A 120 2.49 4.42 9.51
C LYS A 120 1.93 3.94 10.85
N THR A 121 1.93 4.81 11.86
CA THR A 121 1.48 4.50 13.22
C THR A 121 0.02 4.05 13.25
N THR A 122 -0.84 4.69 12.42
CA THR A 122 -2.24 4.27 12.26
C THR A 122 -2.35 2.88 11.62
N SER A 123 -1.54 2.57 10.61
CA SER A 123 -1.51 1.26 9.95
C SER A 123 -1.02 0.17 10.91
N ILE A 124 -0.04 0.47 11.78
CA ILE A 124 0.39 -0.41 12.88
C ILE A 124 -0.78 -0.71 13.80
N ALA A 125 -1.49 0.31 14.26
CA ALA A 125 -2.63 0.14 15.16
C ALA A 125 -3.74 -0.74 14.53
N LYS A 126 -4.06 -0.51 13.26
CA LYS A 126 -5.06 -1.32 12.54
C LYS A 126 -4.60 -2.77 12.35
N LEU A 127 -3.35 -2.98 11.98
CA LEU A 127 -2.78 -4.32 11.81
C LEU A 127 -2.67 -5.07 13.15
N ALA A 128 -2.31 -4.37 14.23
CA ALA A 128 -2.29 -4.92 15.58
C ALA A 128 -3.68 -5.36 16.04
N ASN A 129 -4.69 -4.51 15.82
CA ASN A 129 -6.08 -4.83 16.12
C ASN A 129 -6.56 -6.05 15.32
N ARG A 130 -6.23 -6.12 14.02
CA ARG A 130 -6.53 -7.28 13.18
C ARG A 130 -5.91 -8.57 13.75
N PHE A 131 -4.60 -8.60 13.98
CA PHE A 131 -3.93 -9.79 14.50
C PHE A 131 -4.42 -10.18 15.90
N LYS A 132 -4.72 -9.21 16.76
CA LYS A 132 -5.34 -9.48 18.06
C LYS A 132 -6.71 -10.13 17.92
N ASN A 133 -7.55 -9.63 17.01
CA ASN A 133 -8.88 -10.20 16.76
C ASN A 133 -8.80 -11.59 16.11
N GLU A 134 -7.68 -11.92 15.46
CA GLU A 134 -7.34 -13.28 15.01
C GLU A 134 -6.81 -14.19 16.13
N GLY A 135 -6.73 -13.69 17.37
CA GLY A 135 -6.29 -14.45 18.55
C GLY A 135 -4.77 -14.52 18.73
N ARG A 136 -3.98 -13.75 17.96
CA ARG A 136 -2.52 -13.71 18.09
C ARG A 136 -2.08 -12.83 19.27
N HIS A 137 -1.02 -13.23 19.98
CA HIS A 137 -0.32 -12.38 20.93
C HIS A 137 0.52 -11.34 20.17
N VAL A 138 0.13 -10.07 20.26
CA VAL A 138 0.74 -8.96 19.52
C VAL A 138 1.54 -8.06 20.46
N MET A 139 2.71 -7.62 20.00
CA MET A 139 3.54 -6.62 20.66
C MET A 139 3.90 -5.49 19.68
N LEU A 140 3.95 -4.27 20.19
CA LEU A 140 4.37 -3.07 19.45
C LEU A 140 5.75 -2.60 19.94
N CYS A 141 6.52 -2.01 19.03
CA CYS A 141 7.79 -1.36 19.32
C CYS A 141 7.74 0.11 18.88
N ALA A 142 7.93 1.03 19.84
CA ALA A 142 7.99 2.46 19.59
C ALA A 142 9.38 2.89 19.07
N GLY A 143 9.69 2.58 17.81
CA GLY A 143 10.96 2.96 17.18
C GLY A 143 11.02 4.38 16.59
N ASP A 144 9.92 5.15 16.53
CA ASP A 144 9.96 6.61 16.28
C ASP A 144 10.35 7.35 17.58
N THR A 145 11.60 7.18 18.01
CA THR A 145 12.09 7.72 19.29
C THR A 145 12.31 9.24 19.28
N PHE A 146 12.34 9.86 18.10
CA PHE A 146 12.57 11.30 17.94
C PHE A 146 11.35 12.15 18.27
N ARG A 147 10.16 11.56 18.30
CA ARG A 147 8.90 12.28 18.48
C ARG A 147 8.21 11.74 19.72
N ALA A 148 8.26 12.51 20.81
CA ALA A 148 7.50 12.22 22.02
C ALA A 148 6.02 11.90 21.71
N ALA A 149 5.39 12.75 20.90
CA ALA A 149 4.01 12.56 20.46
C ALA A 149 3.78 11.26 19.65
N ALA A 150 4.79 10.72 18.95
CA ALA A 150 4.65 9.45 18.23
C ALA A 150 4.66 8.26 19.20
N ILE A 151 5.54 8.30 20.21
CA ILE A 151 5.58 7.31 21.30
C ILE A 151 4.25 7.33 22.07
N ASP A 152 3.78 8.52 22.47
CA ASP A 152 2.53 8.70 23.21
C ASP A 152 1.32 8.22 22.38
N GLN A 153 1.30 8.55 21.08
CA GLN A 153 0.25 8.09 20.18
C GLN A 153 0.22 6.56 20.06
N LEU A 154 1.37 5.91 19.92
CA LEU A 154 1.45 4.45 19.83
C LEU A 154 1.07 3.79 21.17
N GLU A 155 1.39 4.41 22.30
CA GLU A 155 0.97 3.93 23.63
C GLU A 155 -0.55 3.99 23.82
N VAL A 156 -1.19 5.08 23.42
CA VAL A 156 -2.66 5.17 23.44
C VAL A 156 -3.28 4.08 22.58
N TRP A 157 -2.71 3.78 21.41
CA TRP A 157 -3.15 2.66 20.59
C TRP A 157 -2.94 1.31 21.27
N ALA A 158 -1.77 1.07 21.85
CA ALA A 158 -1.45 -0.16 22.54
C ALA A 158 -2.45 -0.43 23.68
N GLN A 159 -2.75 0.58 24.49
CA GLN A 159 -3.73 0.50 25.57
C GLN A 159 -5.15 0.27 25.05
N ARG A 160 -5.56 1.02 24.02
CA ARG A 160 -6.90 0.90 23.43
C ARG A 160 -7.14 -0.47 22.81
N ILE A 161 -6.15 -1.02 22.12
CA ILE A 161 -6.22 -2.34 21.52
C ILE A 161 -6.03 -3.41 22.60
N GLY A 162 -5.27 -3.12 23.66
CA GLY A 162 -4.89 -4.05 24.72
C GLY A 162 -3.80 -5.02 24.27
N VAL A 163 -2.69 -4.47 23.76
CA VAL A 163 -1.48 -5.21 23.32
C VAL A 163 -0.25 -4.66 24.03
N ASP A 164 0.81 -5.46 24.10
CA ASP A 164 2.06 -5.05 24.73
C ASP A 164 2.76 -3.95 23.91
N LEU A 165 3.44 -3.03 24.60
CA LEU A 165 4.29 -2.01 23.98
C LEU A 165 5.67 -2.00 24.65
N ILE A 166 6.71 -1.99 23.82
CA ILE A 166 8.07 -1.69 24.22
C ILE A 166 8.43 -0.29 23.73
N LYS A 167 8.89 0.54 24.66
CA LYS A 167 9.34 1.91 24.42
C LYS A 167 10.50 2.25 25.33
N GLN A 168 11.33 3.19 24.89
CA GLN A 168 12.36 3.82 25.72
C GLN A 168 12.09 5.33 25.85
N GLN A 169 13.05 6.07 26.39
CA GLN A 169 12.96 7.52 26.52
C GLN A 169 13.04 8.20 25.15
N VAL A 170 12.51 9.43 25.06
CA VAL A 170 12.60 10.24 23.84
C VAL A 170 14.08 10.50 23.52
N GLY A 171 14.47 10.31 22.26
CA GLY A 171 15.84 10.45 21.80
C GLY A 171 16.73 9.22 22.00
N SER A 172 16.18 8.12 22.55
CA SER A 172 16.87 6.82 22.57
C SER A 172 17.18 6.31 21.16
N ASP A 173 18.20 5.45 21.05
CA ASP A 173 18.56 4.80 19.78
C ASP A 173 17.44 3.86 19.31
N PRO A 174 16.78 4.12 18.15
CA PRO A 174 15.71 3.27 17.63
C PRO A 174 16.10 1.79 17.50
N ALA A 175 17.36 1.53 17.14
CA ALA A 175 17.87 0.17 17.00
C ALA A 175 17.97 -0.57 18.34
N ALA A 176 18.21 0.16 19.45
CA ALA A 176 18.17 -0.41 20.79
C ALA A 176 16.74 -0.75 21.22
N VAL A 177 15.76 0.09 20.89
CA VAL A 177 14.33 -0.21 21.15
C VAL A 177 13.89 -1.45 20.38
N ALA A 178 14.31 -1.59 19.11
CA ALA A 178 14.03 -2.78 18.30
C ALA A 178 14.68 -4.04 18.88
N PHE A 179 15.93 -3.95 19.35
CA PHE A 179 16.62 -5.04 20.04
C PHE A 179 15.83 -5.51 21.27
N ASP A 180 15.50 -4.59 22.18
CA ASP A 180 14.75 -4.91 23.41
C ASP A 180 13.39 -5.54 23.09
N SER A 181 12.74 -5.04 22.03
CA SER A 181 11.45 -5.55 21.58
C SER A 181 11.53 -6.99 21.07
N ILE A 182 12.58 -7.34 20.33
CA ILE A 182 12.78 -8.73 19.86
C ILE A 182 13.07 -9.66 21.05
N GLN A 183 13.91 -9.22 21.99
CA GLN A 183 14.21 -10.03 23.17
C GLN A 183 12.96 -10.25 24.03
N ALA A 184 12.16 -9.20 24.27
CA ALA A 184 10.89 -9.30 24.97
C ALA A 184 9.89 -10.21 24.23
N ALA A 185 9.76 -10.06 22.91
CA ALA A 185 8.87 -10.86 22.10
C ALA A 185 9.22 -12.36 22.14
N LYS A 186 10.53 -12.70 22.09
CA LYS A 186 11.00 -14.09 22.25
C LYS A 186 10.72 -14.63 23.64
N ALA A 187 11.04 -13.86 24.69
CA ALA A 187 10.85 -14.28 26.08
C ALA A 187 9.37 -14.49 26.45
N ARG A 188 8.47 -13.69 25.87
CA ARG A 188 7.02 -13.76 26.11
C ARG A 188 6.27 -14.68 25.16
N GLY A 189 6.95 -15.32 24.21
CA GLY A 189 6.31 -16.16 23.21
C GLY A 189 5.33 -15.40 22.30
N THR A 190 5.62 -14.15 21.99
CA THR A 190 4.79 -13.29 21.13
C THR A 190 4.69 -13.84 19.71
N ASP A 191 3.49 -13.80 19.15
CA ASP A 191 3.22 -14.26 17.79
C ASP A 191 3.61 -13.22 16.75
N VAL A 192 3.31 -11.94 17.00
CA VAL A 192 3.55 -10.82 16.08
C VAL A 192 4.20 -9.64 16.79
N LEU A 193 5.30 -9.14 16.24
CA LEU A 193 5.96 -7.89 16.63
C LEU A 193 5.86 -6.88 15.49
N LEU A 194 5.23 -5.73 15.75
CA LEU A 194 5.13 -4.61 14.82
C LEU A 194 6.04 -3.47 15.27
N ILE A 195 6.95 -3.03 14.40
CA ILE A 195 7.97 -2.03 14.71
C ILE A 195 7.66 -0.73 13.97
N ASP A 196 7.38 0.35 14.71
CA ASP A 196 7.28 1.70 14.14
C ASP A 196 8.67 2.31 13.95
N THR A 197 8.81 3.23 12.99
CA THR A 197 10.08 3.95 12.74
C THR A 197 9.83 5.42 12.48
N ALA A 198 10.87 6.24 12.64
CA ALA A 198 10.86 7.62 12.18
C ALA A 198 10.63 7.70 10.65
N GLY A 199 10.11 8.84 10.19
CA GLY A 199 9.80 9.10 8.77
C GLY A 199 10.20 10.49 8.27
N ARG A 200 11.24 11.10 8.85
CA ARG A 200 11.68 12.48 8.53
C ARG A 200 12.48 12.54 7.22
N LEU A 201 11.79 12.57 6.07
CA LEU A 201 12.42 12.49 4.75
C LEU A 201 13.31 13.70 4.38
N GLN A 202 13.09 14.86 4.99
CA GLN A 202 13.93 16.06 4.79
C GLN A 202 15.41 15.82 5.13
N THR A 203 15.71 14.78 5.89
CA THR A 203 17.06 14.29 6.21
C THR A 203 17.26 12.91 5.57
N LYS A 204 17.26 12.84 4.23
CA LYS A 204 17.32 11.58 3.47
C LYS A 204 18.43 10.64 3.95
N THR A 205 19.69 11.09 3.93
CA THR A 205 20.83 10.21 4.27
C THR A 205 20.82 9.73 5.73
N PRO A 206 20.64 10.60 6.75
CA PRO A 206 20.55 10.13 8.14
C PRO A 206 19.39 9.16 8.38
N LEU A 207 18.21 9.43 7.80
CA LEU A 207 17.06 8.54 7.94
C LEU A 207 17.34 7.16 7.33
N MET A 208 17.87 7.11 6.11
CA MET A 208 18.18 5.84 5.45
C MET A 208 19.22 5.02 6.23
N GLN A 209 20.25 5.67 6.78
CA GLN A 209 21.25 5.00 7.62
C GLN A 209 20.67 4.45 8.92
N GLU A 210 19.74 5.19 9.54
CA GLU A 210 19.03 4.75 10.73
C GLU A 210 18.16 3.52 10.45
N LEU A 211 17.36 3.54 9.38
CA LEU A 211 16.53 2.40 8.98
C LEU A 211 17.38 1.18 8.65
N ALA A 212 18.50 1.34 7.94
CA ALA A 212 19.44 0.26 7.66
C ALA A 212 20.10 -0.29 8.95
N LYS A 213 20.36 0.56 9.95
CA LYS A 213 20.85 0.13 11.27
C LYS A 213 19.80 -0.69 12.01
N ILE A 214 18.54 -0.23 12.04
CA ILE A 214 17.42 -0.96 12.64
C ILE A 214 17.27 -2.33 11.98
N ASN A 215 17.26 -2.41 10.64
CA ASN A 215 17.16 -3.67 9.91
C ASN A 215 18.30 -4.64 10.26
N ARG A 216 19.55 -4.16 10.29
CA ARG A 216 20.71 -5.00 10.65
C ARG A 216 20.60 -5.57 12.06
N VAL A 217 20.12 -4.79 13.01
CA VAL A 217 19.90 -5.27 14.38
C VAL A 217 18.78 -6.31 14.39
N ILE A 218 17.65 -6.04 13.74
CA ILE A 218 16.55 -7.00 13.61
C ILE A 218 17.04 -8.32 13.00
N THR A 219 17.73 -8.26 11.86
CA THR A 219 18.24 -9.44 11.15
C THR A 219 19.19 -10.25 12.02
N ARG A 220 20.12 -9.58 12.71
CA ARG A 220 21.06 -10.24 13.62
C ARG A 220 20.35 -10.96 14.76
N GLU A 221 19.40 -10.29 15.41
CA GLU A 221 18.69 -10.88 16.55
C GLU A 221 17.76 -12.01 16.10
N LEU A 222 17.16 -11.94 14.92
CA LEU A 222 16.29 -13.00 14.40
C LEU A 222 17.06 -14.16 13.76
N GLY A 223 18.31 -13.95 13.33
CA GLY A 223 19.06 -14.91 12.50
C GLY A 223 18.55 -15.02 11.06
N ARG A 224 17.70 -14.08 10.64
CA ARG A 224 17.03 -13.98 9.33
C ARG A 224 16.48 -12.57 9.16
N GLU A 225 16.16 -12.16 7.93
CA GLU A 225 15.45 -10.90 7.70
C GLU A 225 14.09 -10.85 8.43
N PRO A 226 13.58 -9.64 8.76
CA PRO A 226 12.19 -9.48 9.16
C PRO A 226 11.27 -10.11 8.11
N HIS A 227 10.11 -10.59 8.55
CA HIS A 227 9.16 -11.24 7.64
C HIS A 227 8.60 -10.27 6.61
N GLU A 228 8.41 -9.02 7.03
CA GLU A 228 8.05 -7.94 6.13
C GLU A 228 8.75 -6.64 6.54
N VAL A 229 9.23 -5.92 5.53
CA VAL A 229 9.54 -4.49 5.62
C VAL A 229 8.48 -3.77 4.77
N LEU A 230 7.48 -3.19 5.44
CA LEU A 230 6.33 -2.59 4.79
C LEU A 230 6.52 -1.08 4.65
N LEU A 231 6.55 -0.60 3.42
CA LEU A 231 6.57 0.82 3.12
C LEU A 231 5.15 1.38 3.08
N VAL A 232 4.87 2.35 3.93
CA VAL A 232 3.56 3.03 3.98
C VAL A 232 3.60 4.30 3.14
N LEU A 233 2.80 4.30 2.08
CA LEU A 233 2.62 5.40 1.14
C LEU A 233 1.22 6.02 1.28
N ASP A 234 1.12 7.29 0.92
CA ASP A 234 -0.12 8.05 0.90
C ASP A 234 -0.59 8.19 -0.56
N ALA A 235 -1.78 7.67 -0.87
CA ALA A 235 -2.34 7.70 -2.22
C ALA A 235 -2.61 9.14 -2.74
N THR A 236 -2.69 10.14 -1.86
CA THR A 236 -2.84 11.55 -2.25
C THR A 236 -1.57 12.14 -2.87
N THR A 237 -0.41 11.50 -2.65
CA THR A 237 0.90 12.03 -3.08
C THR A 237 1.22 11.79 -4.55
N GLY A 238 0.47 10.93 -5.24
CA GLY A 238 0.67 10.62 -6.67
C GLY A 238 2.11 10.19 -6.96
N GLN A 239 2.71 10.76 -8.00
CA GLN A 239 4.09 10.46 -8.44
C GLN A 239 5.18 10.66 -7.38
N ASN A 240 4.95 11.51 -6.38
CA ASN A 240 5.89 11.65 -5.25
C ASN A 240 6.00 10.34 -4.44
N GLY A 241 4.92 9.57 -4.35
CA GLY A 241 4.91 8.26 -3.70
C GLY A 241 5.84 7.26 -4.39
N ILE A 242 5.90 7.26 -5.73
CA ILE A 242 6.81 6.41 -6.52
C ILE A 242 8.27 6.76 -6.24
N SER A 243 8.57 8.07 -6.23
CA SER A 243 9.93 8.55 -5.94
C SER A 243 10.38 8.19 -4.52
N GLN A 244 9.45 8.24 -3.55
CA GLN A 244 9.71 7.75 -2.19
C GLN A 244 9.96 6.25 -2.20
N ALA A 245 9.13 5.46 -2.89
CA ALA A 245 9.28 4.01 -2.92
C ALA A 245 10.63 3.54 -3.46
N ARG A 246 11.13 4.18 -4.52
CA ARG A 246 12.49 3.96 -5.04
C ARG A 246 13.55 4.27 -4.00
N LEU A 247 13.48 5.45 -3.38
CA LEU A 247 14.45 5.89 -2.38
C LEU A 247 14.52 4.96 -1.15
N PHE A 248 13.37 4.49 -0.64
CA PHE A 248 13.37 3.54 0.47
C PHE A 248 13.94 2.17 0.05
N SER A 249 13.62 1.70 -1.15
CA SER A 249 14.11 0.40 -1.67
C SER A 249 15.62 0.37 -1.89
N GLU A 250 16.24 1.52 -2.14
CA GLU A 250 17.71 1.64 -2.21
C GLU A 250 18.38 1.46 -0.84
N ALA A 251 17.69 1.79 0.25
CA ALA A 251 18.27 1.84 1.59
C ALA A 251 17.97 0.61 2.45
N ILE A 252 16.81 -0.02 2.25
CA ILE A 252 16.34 -1.15 3.04
C ILE A 252 15.59 -2.13 2.13
N PRO A 253 15.68 -3.46 2.35
CA PRO A 253 14.96 -4.45 1.54
C PRO A 253 13.44 -4.40 1.81
N VAL A 254 12.76 -3.41 1.24
CA VAL A 254 11.30 -3.28 1.29
C VAL A 254 10.67 -4.49 0.61
N SER A 255 9.76 -5.17 1.30
CA SER A 255 9.11 -6.39 0.83
C SER A 255 7.70 -6.16 0.30
N GLY A 256 7.10 -5.00 0.60
CA GLY A 256 5.81 -4.61 0.03
C GLY A 256 5.31 -3.26 0.51
N VAL A 257 4.18 -2.84 -0.06
CA VAL A 257 3.60 -1.52 0.14
C VAL A 257 2.25 -1.62 0.87
N ILE A 258 2.04 -0.67 1.79
CA ILE A 258 0.72 -0.29 2.29
C ILE A 258 0.34 1.04 1.66
N LEU A 259 -0.75 1.08 0.91
CA LEU A 259 -1.25 2.32 0.32
C LEU A 259 -2.43 2.86 1.11
N THR A 260 -2.28 4.03 1.72
CA THR A 260 -3.29 4.63 2.61
C THR A 260 -4.05 5.79 1.94
N LYS A 261 -5.15 6.22 2.58
CA LYS A 261 -5.95 7.40 2.20
C LYS A 261 -6.56 7.32 0.80
N LEU A 262 -6.93 6.11 0.36
CA LEU A 262 -7.62 5.93 -0.93
C LEU A 262 -8.99 6.62 -0.94
N ASP A 263 -9.65 6.70 0.22
CA ASP A 263 -10.91 7.41 0.45
C ASP A 263 -10.82 8.93 0.27
N GLY A 264 -9.62 9.49 0.42
CA GLY A 264 -9.39 10.93 0.36
C GLY A 264 -9.21 11.50 -1.06
N THR A 265 -8.95 10.66 -2.07
CA THR A 265 -8.27 11.09 -3.29
C THR A 265 -8.96 10.73 -4.60
N ALA A 266 -8.80 11.60 -5.59
CA ALA A 266 -9.10 11.32 -7.00
C ALA A 266 -7.92 10.69 -7.76
N LYS A 267 -6.76 10.57 -7.09
CA LYS A 267 -5.47 10.13 -7.64
C LYS A 267 -5.21 8.64 -7.46
N GLY A 268 -6.26 7.81 -7.50
CA GLY A 268 -6.13 6.38 -7.27
C GLY A 268 -5.34 5.63 -8.35
N GLY A 269 -5.00 6.25 -9.49
CA GLY A 269 -4.14 5.67 -10.51
C GLY A 269 -2.71 5.38 -10.04
N VAL A 270 -2.26 6.03 -8.96
CA VAL A 270 -0.91 5.82 -8.39
C VAL A 270 -0.65 4.36 -8.02
N ILE A 271 -1.67 3.57 -7.69
CA ILE A 271 -1.52 2.16 -7.34
C ILE A 271 -1.03 1.32 -8.52
N LEU A 272 -1.49 1.63 -9.75
CA LEU A 272 -0.99 1.00 -10.97
C LEU A 272 0.47 1.34 -11.21
N ALA A 273 0.84 2.60 -10.96
CA ALA A 273 2.20 3.07 -11.10
C ALA A 273 3.16 2.37 -10.11
N ILE A 274 2.73 2.21 -8.85
CA ILE A 274 3.49 1.47 -7.83
C ILE A 274 3.66 0.01 -8.25
N ALA A 275 2.55 -0.64 -8.64
CA ALA A 275 2.55 -2.04 -9.07
C ALA A 275 3.44 -2.29 -10.30
N SER A 276 3.43 -1.37 -11.27
CA SER A 276 4.15 -1.53 -12.53
C SER A 276 5.62 -1.08 -12.47
N GLU A 277 5.95 0.00 -11.76
CA GLU A 277 7.26 0.66 -11.90
C GLU A 277 8.24 0.41 -10.75
N VAL A 278 7.74 0.14 -9.54
CA VAL A 278 8.61 0.04 -8.36
C VAL A 278 9.05 -1.41 -8.13
N GLY A 279 8.30 -2.38 -8.65
CA GLY A 279 8.59 -3.80 -8.43
C GLY A 279 8.33 -4.25 -6.98
N LEU A 280 7.61 -3.44 -6.21
CA LEU A 280 7.19 -3.78 -4.85
C LEU A 280 5.72 -4.18 -4.87
N PRO A 281 5.36 -5.35 -4.31
CA PRO A 281 3.97 -5.77 -4.29
C PRO A 281 3.15 -4.90 -3.34
N VAL A 282 1.99 -4.43 -3.80
CA VAL A 282 0.98 -3.85 -2.91
C VAL A 282 0.36 -4.99 -2.10
N LYS A 283 0.44 -4.90 -0.78
CA LYS A 283 -0.04 -5.92 0.15
C LYS A 283 -1.33 -5.51 0.85
N LEU A 284 -1.40 -4.24 1.25
CA LEU A 284 -2.50 -3.70 2.04
C LEU A 284 -2.95 -2.34 1.51
N ILE A 285 -4.25 -2.06 1.66
CA ILE A 285 -4.85 -0.77 1.33
C ILE A 285 -5.64 -0.20 2.52
N GLY A 286 -5.51 1.11 2.73
CA GLY A 286 -6.26 1.89 3.71
C GLY A 286 -7.40 2.64 3.03
N ILE A 287 -8.64 2.31 3.40
CA ILE A 287 -9.89 2.79 2.75
C ILE A 287 -10.76 3.66 3.67
N GLY A 288 -10.18 4.19 4.75
CA GLY A 288 -10.89 5.00 5.74
C GLY A 288 -10.13 5.10 7.06
N GLU A 289 -10.74 5.72 8.08
CA GLU A 289 -10.13 5.99 9.39
C GLU A 289 -10.45 4.94 10.46
N GLY A 290 -11.45 4.08 10.24
CA GLY A 290 -11.86 3.04 11.18
C GLY A 290 -10.79 1.96 11.39
N MET A 291 -10.84 1.29 12.54
CA MET A 291 -9.87 0.24 12.89
C MET A 291 -9.86 -0.95 11.93
N ASP A 292 -10.99 -1.17 11.25
CA ASP A 292 -11.16 -2.25 10.27
C ASP A 292 -10.98 -1.76 8.82
N ASP A 293 -10.49 -0.53 8.60
CA ASP A 293 -10.36 0.05 7.26
C ASP A 293 -8.96 -0.16 6.66
N LEU A 294 -8.14 -1.04 7.24
CA LEU A 294 -6.93 -1.58 6.60
C LEU A 294 -7.23 -2.99 6.11
N ARG A 295 -7.10 -3.21 4.79
CA ARG A 295 -7.54 -4.43 4.11
C ARG A 295 -6.43 -5.02 3.26
N ASP A 296 -6.50 -6.34 3.05
CA ASP A 296 -5.66 -6.99 2.05
C ASP A 296 -5.98 -6.41 0.67
N PHE A 297 -4.93 -6.20 -0.11
CA PHE A 297 -5.11 -5.73 -1.48
C PHE A 297 -5.55 -6.90 -2.36
N ASP A 298 -6.73 -6.75 -2.96
CA ASP A 298 -7.29 -7.66 -3.94
C ASP A 298 -7.38 -6.90 -5.29
N PRO A 299 -6.53 -7.24 -6.27
CA PRO A 299 -6.53 -6.61 -7.59
C PRO A 299 -7.89 -6.65 -8.29
N GLN A 300 -8.58 -7.79 -8.23
CA GLN A 300 -9.87 -7.98 -8.88
C GLN A 300 -10.93 -7.10 -8.21
N ALA A 301 -11.02 -7.17 -6.87
CA ALA A 301 -11.98 -6.36 -6.12
C ALA A 301 -11.73 -4.86 -6.30
N PHE A 302 -10.46 -4.44 -6.38
CA PHE A 302 -10.09 -3.04 -6.62
C PHE A 302 -10.55 -2.55 -8.00
N VAL A 303 -10.26 -3.32 -9.05
CA VAL A 303 -10.69 -2.97 -10.41
C VAL A 303 -12.21 -3.03 -10.53
N ASP A 304 -12.87 -4.03 -9.97
CA ASP A 304 -14.33 -4.09 -10.00
C ASP A 304 -14.96 -2.92 -9.26
N ALA A 305 -14.45 -2.55 -8.08
CA ALA A 305 -14.94 -1.38 -7.34
C ALA A 305 -14.71 -0.06 -8.08
N LEU A 306 -13.57 0.07 -8.77
CA LEU A 306 -13.26 1.26 -9.57
C LEU A 306 -14.23 1.40 -10.75
N PHE A 307 -14.62 0.28 -11.37
CA PHE A 307 -15.51 0.24 -12.53
C PHE A 307 -16.99 -0.06 -12.18
N GLU A 308 -17.33 -0.18 -10.89
CA GLU A 308 -18.67 -0.60 -10.43
C GLU A 308 -19.78 0.35 -10.89
N GLY A 309 -20.89 -0.23 -11.36
CA GLY A 309 -22.10 0.49 -11.76
C GLY A 309 -22.08 1.05 -13.18
N ARG A 310 -21.12 0.63 -14.01
CA ARG A 310 -20.97 1.10 -15.40
C ARG A 310 -20.71 -0.08 -16.33
N GLU A 311 -21.69 -0.35 -17.16
CA GLU A 311 -21.55 -1.09 -18.40
C GLU A 311 -21.69 -0.05 -19.53
N ILE A 312 -20.93 -0.20 -20.61
CA ILE A 312 -21.07 0.62 -21.82
C ILE A 312 -21.99 -0.10 -22.78
#